data_AF-A0A085B6U9-F1
#
_entry.id   AF-A0A085B6U9-F1
#
_cell.length_a   1.000
_cell.length_b   1.000
_cell.length_c   1.000
_cell.angle_alpha   90.00
_cell.angle_beta   90.00
_cell.angle_gamma   90.00
#
_symmetry.space_group_name_H-M   'P 1'
#
loop_
_entity.id
_entity.type
_entity.pdbx_description
1 polymer ?
#
loop_
_entity_poly.entity_id
_entity_poly.type
_entity_poly.pdbx_seq_one_letter_code
_entity_poly.pdbx_strand_id
1 'polypeptide(L)'
;MKVRILFLILFITNCNPKNSKLEDDNSPNIFLTNYWKVDDKNLKLKFGDLVEFNIGKENIKAIVLDISPENDGNWFGLCFLNGNQIFGRKIPQGFGGHCVDLCDFSYLHENAISNYKVLKNIKVNFKKIGRGMDSPTKNLQDILRDYRNGLEVRKKKQTPCEDKLGELNPVNECYFPLSKFQ
;
A
#
# COMPACT_ATOMS: atom_id res chain seq x y z
N MET A 1 13.36 -34.09 29.17
CA MET A 1 12.62 -32.99 28.50
C MET A 1 13.62 -32.04 27.85
N LYS A 2 13.66 -31.95 26.52
CA LYS A 2 14.42 -30.92 25.78
C LYS A 2 13.42 -30.19 24.89
N VAL A 3 12.89 -29.06 25.37
CA VAL A 3 12.08 -28.16 24.55
C VAL A 3 13.08 -27.37 23.68
N ARG A 4 13.20 -27.75 22.41
CA ARG A 4 13.88 -26.93 21.42
C ARG A 4 12.92 -25.83 20.98
N ILE A 5 13.07 -24.64 21.56
CA ILE A 5 12.40 -23.44 21.07
C ILE A 5 13.14 -23.02 19.80
N LEU A 6 12.56 -23.36 18.64
CA LEU A 6 13.00 -22.84 17.35
C LEU A 6 12.46 -21.41 17.24
N PHE A 7 13.30 -20.42 17.55
CA PHE A 7 13.01 -19.03 17.21
C PHE A 7 13.10 -18.88 15.69
N LEU A 8 11.95 -19.00 15.01
CA LEU A 8 11.81 -18.62 13.61
C LEU A 8 11.84 -17.09 13.56
N ILE A 9 13.03 -16.52 13.36
CA ILE A 9 13.19 -15.10 13.08
C ILE A 9 12.57 -14.87 11.70
N LEU A 10 11.33 -14.38 11.67
CA LEU A 10 10.80 -13.73 10.47
C LEU A 10 11.75 -12.58 10.17
N PHE A 11 12.59 -12.74 9.14
CA PHE A 11 13.21 -11.61 8.47
C PHE A 11 12.08 -10.82 7.81
N ILE A 12 11.47 -9.94 8.59
CA ILE A 12 10.65 -8.87 8.05
C ILE A 12 11.65 -8.05 7.23
N THR A 13 11.58 -8.19 5.91
CA THR A 13 12.35 -7.42 4.93
C THR A 13 11.85 -5.98 5.00
N ASN A 14 12.22 -5.31 6.09
CA ASN A 14 12.02 -3.89 6.26
C ASN A 14 12.91 -3.23 5.21
N CYS A 15 12.33 -2.29 4.46
CA CYS A 15 13.05 -1.44 3.52
C CYS A 15 14.11 -0.65 4.33
N ASN A 16 15.31 -1.19 4.55
CA ASN A 16 16.34 -0.55 5.37
C ASN A 16 17.11 0.41 4.48
N PRO A 17 16.95 1.74 4.62
CA PRO A 17 17.63 2.67 3.76
C PRO A 17 19.09 2.78 4.22
N LYS A 18 20.04 2.49 3.33
CA LYS A 18 21.38 3.06 3.49
C LYS A 18 21.24 4.55 3.23
N ASN A 19 21.21 5.34 4.30
CA ASN A 19 21.42 6.80 4.37
C ASN A 19 21.51 7.52 3.00
N SER A 20 20.38 7.74 2.32
CA SER A 20 20.33 8.70 1.23
C SER A 20 19.83 10.03 1.82
N LYS A 21 20.72 11.02 1.83
CA LYS A 21 20.58 12.32 2.54
C LYS A 21 19.59 13.30 1.89
N LEU A 22 18.65 12.82 1.08
CA LEU A 22 17.65 13.62 0.38
C LEU A 22 16.32 12.82 0.35
N GLU A 23 15.78 12.51 1.53
CA GLU A 23 14.36 12.16 1.64
C GLU A 23 13.60 13.49 1.58
N ASP A 24 13.23 13.93 0.38
CA ASP A 24 12.19 14.95 0.28
C ASP A 24 10.92 14.30 0.82
N ASP A 25 10.39 14.85 1.91
CA ASP A 25 9.40 14.22 2.80
C ASP A 25 8.01 14.06 2.13
N ASN A 26 7.91 14.41 0.84
CA ASN A 26 6.73 14.41 0.00
C ASN A 26 7.00 13.61 -1.29
N SER A 27 6.03 12.77 -1.70
CA SER A 27 6.08 12.17 -3.02
C SER A 27 6.02 13.27 -4.09
N PRO A 28 6.81 13.20 -5.18
CA PRO A 28 6.73 14.17 -6.26
C PRO A 28 5.29 14.31 -6.78
N ASN A 29 4.89 15.52 -7.21
CA ASN A 29 3.50 15.81 -7.61
C ASN A 29 2.91 14.78 -8.60
N ILE A 30 3.73 14.26 -9.51
CA ILE A 30 3.30 13.27 -10.51
C ILE A 30 2.79 11.96 -9.90
N PHE A 31 3.21 11.65 -8.68
CA PHE A 31 2.83 10.44 -7.96
C PHE A 31 1.76 10.70 -6.90
N LEU A 32 1.41 11.94 -6.57
CA LEU A 32 0.46 12.21 -5.48
C LEU A 32 -0.91 11.61 -5.79
N THR A 33 -1.41 10.78 -4.88
CA THR A 33 -2.83 10.40 -4.86
C THR A 33 -3.63 11.58 -4.34
N ASN A 34 -4.61 12.05 -5.11
CA ASN A 34 -5.48 13.17 -4.77
C ASN A 34 -4.76 14.52 -4.53
N TYR A 35 -4.78 15.37 -5.56
CA TYR A 35 -4.38 16.79 -5.49
C TYR A 35 -5.19 17.61 -4.47
N TRP A 36 -6.29 17.07 -3.94
CA TRP A 36 -7.21 17.73 -3.01
C TRP A 36 -7.92 16.68 -2.15
N LYS A 37 -8.09 16.98 -0.86
CA LYS A 37 -8.91 16.13 0.03
C LYS A 37 -10.35 16.09 -0.50
N VAL A 38 -10.81 14.91 -0.92
CA VAL A 38 -12.21 14.67 -1.31
C VAL A 38 -13.11 14.83 -0.08
N ASP A 39 -14.29 15.44 -0.23
CA ASP A 39 -15.30 15.44 0.84
C ASP A 39 -15.93 14.05 0.93
N ASP A 40 -15.51 13.28 1.92
CA ASP A 40 -15.85 11.87 2.11
C ASP A 40 -16.92 11.64 3.18
N LYS A 41 -17.53 12.70 3.72
CA LYS A 41 -18.46 12.61 4.86
C LYS A 41 -19.62 11.65 4.62
N ASN A 42 -20.13 11.64 3.39
CA ASN A 42 -21.30 10.86 2.95
C ASN A 42 -20.94 9.63 2.12
N LEU A 43 -19.65 9.31 2.00
CA LEU A 43 -19.19 8.13 1.25
C LEU A 43 -19.21 6.88 2.13
N LYS A 44 -19.28 5.70 1.51
CA LYS A 44 -19.26 4.39 2.20
C LYS A 44 -18.00 4.20 3.03
N LEU A 45 -16.86 4.68 2.51
CA LEU A 45 -15.56 4.64 3.15
C LEU A 45 -14.94 6.05 3.15
N LYS A 46 -14.14 6.33 4.16
CA LYS A 46 -13.47 7.62 4.34
C LYS A 46 -11.97 7.47 4.23
N PHE A 47 -11.31 8.55 3.85
CA PHE A 47 -9.86 8.62 3.83
C PHE A 47 -9.31 8.34 5.24
N GLY A 48 -8.34 7.44 5.32
CA GLY A 48 -7.76 6.97 6.58
C GLY A 48 -8.53 5.86 7.29
N ASP A 49 -9.68 5.42 6.76
CA ASP A 49 -10.38 4.27 7.34
C ASP A 49 -9.52 3.00 7.23
N LEU A 50 -9.19 2.43 8.39
CA LEU A 50 -8.65 1.09 8.48
C LEU A 50 -9.84 0.12 8.45
N VAL A 51 -9.92 -0.64 7.37
CA VAL A 51 -11.02 -1.57 7.09
C VAL A 51 -10.55 -3.01 7.13
N GLU A 52 -11.45 -3.90 7.50
CA GLU A 52 -11.29 -5.34 7.44
C GLU A 52 -12.39 -5.94 6.56
N PHE A 53 -12.01 -6.61 5.48
CA PHE A 53 -12.90 -7.36 4.61
C PHE A 53 -12.88 -8.83 5.00
N ASN A 54 -14.06 -9.42 5.21
CA ASN A 54 -14.21 -10.85 5.48
C ASN A 54 -14.59 -11.55 4.17
N ILE A 55 -13.64 -12.29 3.58
CA ILE A 55 -13.81 -12.92 2.27
C ILE A 55 -13.58 -14.42 2.42
N GLY A 56 -14.67 -15.17 2.56
CA GLY A 56 -14.62 -16.60 2.86
C GLY A 56 -14.03 -16.83 4.25
N LYS A 57 -12.82 -17.39 4.32
CA LYS A 57 -12.09 -17.65 5.59
C LYS A 57 -10.95 -16.65 5.84
N GLU A 58 -10.76 -15.69 4.94
CA GLU A 58 -9.66 -14.74 4.97
C GLU A 58 -10.14 -13.39 5.48
N ASN A 59 -9.34 -12.78 6.35
CA ASN A 59 -9.56 -11.43 6.84
C ASN A 59 -8.49 -10.51 6.27
N ILE A 60 -8.88 -9.64 5.35
CA ILE A 60 -7.97 -8.72 4.67
C ILE A 60 -8.08 -7.36 5.32
N LYS A 61 -6.96 -6.83 5.79
CA LYS A 61 -6.88 -5.47 6.31
C LYS A 61 -6.34 -4.53 5.23
N ALA A 62 -7.01 -3.40 5.08
CA ALA A 62 -6.59 -2.33 4.18
C ALA A 62 -6.82 -0.98 4.84
N ILE A 63 -6.07 0.03 4.42
CA ILE A 63 -6.34 1.43 4.73
C ILE A 63 -6.74 2.15 3.46
N VAL A 64 -7.79 2.97 3.55
CA VAL A 64 -8.24 3.83 2.45
C VAL A 64 -7.30 5.02 2.37
N LEU A 65 -6.46 5.05 1.34
CA LEU A 65 -5.45 6.11 1.14
C LEU A 65 -5.63 6.85 -0.19
N ASP A 66 -6.69 6.54 -0.93
CA ASP A 66 -7.12 7.32 -2.09
C ASP A 66 -8.62 7.18 -2.31
N ILE A 67 -9.22 8.20 -2.92
CA ILE A 67 -10.64 8.21 -3.31
C ILE A 67 -10.71 8.91 -4.66
N SER A 68 -11.17 8.21 -5.69
CA SER A 68 -11.32 8.74 -7.05
C SER A 68 -12.81 8.77 -7.40
N PRO A 69 -13.46 9.94 -7.33
CA PRO A 69 -14.83 10.11 -7.81
C PRO A 69 -14.85 10.05 -9.34
N GLU A 70 -15.68 9.19 -9.90
CA GLU A 70 -15.90 9.04 -11.34
C GLU A 70 -17.40 9.12 -11.67
N ASN A 71 -17.75 9.14 -12.97
CA ASN A 71 -19.14 9.28 -13.41
C ASN A 71 -20.03 8.11 -13.01
N ASP A 72 -19.47 6.91 -12.83
CA ASP A 72 -20.17 5.67 -12.49
C ASP A 72 -20.19 5.37 -10.99
N GLY A 73 -19.52 6.21 -10.19
CA GLY A 73 -19.47 6.12 -8.74
C GLY A 73 -18.07 6.42 -8.19
N ASN A 74 -17.88 6.11 -6.91
CA ASN A 74 -16.64 6.36 -6.21
C ASN A 74 -15.75 5.11 -6.20
N TRP A 75 -14.48 5.29 -6.52
CA TRP A 75 -13.45 4.25 -6.40
C TRP A 75 -12.58 4.51 -5.18
N PHE A 76 -12.48 3.52 -4.30
CA PHE A 76 -11.69 3.61 -3.08
C PHE A 76 -10.35 2.90 -3.26
N GLY A 77 -9.25 3.64 -3.18
CA GLY A 77 -7.90 3.10 -3.21
C GLY A 77 -7.54 2.46 -1.89
N LEU A 78 -7.57 1.13 -1.88
CA LEU A 78 -7.23 0.30 -0.72
C LEU A 78 -5.76 -0.06 -0.76
N CYS A 79 -5.01 0.37 0.25
CA CYS A 79 -3.63 -0.07 0.46
C CYS A 79 -3.62 -1.18 1.52
N PHE A 80 -3.21 -2.39 1.14
CA PHE A 80 -3.26 -3.55 2.03
C PHE A 80 -2.24 -3.47 3.17
N LEU A 81 -2.57 -4.15 4.28
CA LEU A 81 -1.70 -4.28 5.44
C LEU A 81 -1.20 -5.71 5.64
N ASN A 82 0.05 -5.83 6.08
CA ASN A 82 0.58 -7.01 6.75
C ASN A 82 1.03 -6.60 8.16
N GLY A 83 0.21 -6.91 9.18
CA GLY A 83 0.38 -6.34 10.52
C GLY A 83 0.21 -4.81 10.53
N ASN A 84 1.23 -4.08 10.98
CA ASN A 84 1.27 -2.61 11.00
C ASN A 84 2.03 -2.01 9.80
N GLN A 85 2.31 -2.82 8.79
CA GLN A 85 3.02 -2.37 7.60
C GLN A 85 2.08 -2.33 6.40
N ILE A 86 2.19 -1.29 5.59
CA ILE A 86 1.40 -1.12 4.37
C ILE A 86 2.18 -1.57 3.15
N PHE A 87 1.45 -1.97 2.11
CA PHE A 87 2.02 -2.42 0.85
C PHE A 87 2.50 -1.21 0.04
N GLY A 88 3.77 -1.20 -0.35
CA GLY A 88 4.28 -0.17 -1.25
C GLY A 88 5.45 -0.64 -2.10
N ARG A 89 6.11 0.30 -2.77
CA ARG A 89 7.29 0.08 -3.61
C ARG A 89 8.18 1.31 -3.60
N LYS A 90 9.45 1.11 -3.95
CA LYS A 90 10.43 2.19 -4.13
C LYS A 90 10.79 2.35 -5.60
N ILE A 91 10.34 3.42 -6.26
CA ILE A 91 10.66 3.65 -7.69
C ILE A 91 11.80 4.67 -7.82
N PRO A 92 12.78 4.49 -8.73
CA PRO A 92 13.78 5.50 -9.02
C PRO A 92 13.14 6.77 -9.61
N GLN A 93 13.49 7.93 -9.07
CA GLN A 93 13.14 9.24 -9.61
C GLN A 93 14.29 9.76 -10.48
N GLY A 94 14.12 9.63 -11.79
CA GLY A 94 15.11 10.05 -12.78
C GLY A 94 16.40 9.23 -12.73
N PHE A 95 17.46 9.74 -13.37
CA PHE A 95 18.75 9.05 -13.50
C PHE A 95 19.71 9.28 -12.32
N GLY A 96 19.31 10.08 -11.33
CA GLY A 96 20.16 10.50 -10.20
C GLY A 96 20.27 9.49 -9.06
N GLY A 97 19.59 8.35 -9.14
CA GLY A 97 19.60 7.31 -8.11
C GLY A 97 18.74 7.60 -6.88
N HIS A 98 17.96 8.70 -6.87
CA HIS A 98 16.99 8.94 -5.81
C HIS A 98 15.79 8.00 -5.94
N CYS A 99 15.25 7.52 -4.83
CA CYS A 99 14.10 6.62 -4.80
C CYS A 99 12.93 7.27 -4.08
N VAL A 100 11.74 7.13 -4.65
CA VAL A 100 10.49 7.61 -4.06
C VAL A 100 9.70 6.45 -3.49
N ASP A 101 9.13 6.68 -2.31
CA ASP A 101 8.27 5.72 -1.63
C ASP A 101 6.83 5.90 -2.09
N LEU A 102 6.23 4.81 -2.60
CA LEU A 102 4.90 4.82 -3.20
C LEU A 102 4.04 3.69 -2.62
N CYS A 103 2.78 3.97 -2.33
CA CYS A 103 1.81 2.98 -1.84
C CYS A 103 1.20 2.21 -3.01
N ASP A 104 0.99 0.91 -2.82
CA ASP A 104 0.29 0.08 -3.79
C ASP A 104 -1.20 0.01 -3.45
N PHE A 105 -2.03 0.13 -4.47
CA PHE A 105 -3.47 0.29 -4.37
C PHE A 105 -4.21 -0.77 -5.17
N SER A 106 -5.22 -1.35 -4.56
CA SER A 106 -6.34 -1.95 -5.29
C SER A 106 -7.55 -1.01 -5.18
N TYR A 107 -8.08 -0.56 -6.31
CA TYR A 107 -9.23 0.32 -6.36
C TYR A 107 -10.50 -0.51 -6.39
N LEU A 108 -11.35 -0.37 -5.37
CA LEU A 108 -12.64 -1.05 -5.29
C LEU A 108 -13.76 -0.06 -5.54
N HIS A 109 -14.60 -0.34 -6.54
CA HIS A 109 -15.77 0.48 -6.82
C HIS A 109 -16.79 0.38 -5.67
N GLU A 110 -17.48 1.49 -5.37
CA GLU A 110 -18.40 1.57 -4.24
C GLU A 110 -19.51 0.51 -4.24
N ASN A 111 -19.96 0.08 -5.42
CA ASN A 111 -21.00 -0.93 -5.57
C ASN A 111 -20.51 -2.35 -5.24
N ALA A 112 -19.20 -2.59 -5.27
CA ALA A 112 -18.60 -3.87 -4.92
C ALA A 112 -18.26 -3.99 -3.41
N ILE A 113 -18.35 -2.88 -2.67
CA ILE A 113 -18.10 -2.87 -1.23
C ILE A 113 -19.22 -3.59 -0.49
N SER A 114 -18.85 -4.70 0.15
CA SER A 114 -19.73 -5.48 1.03
C SER A 114 -18.90 -6.22 2.09
N ASN A 115 -19.55 -6.74 3.13
CA ASN A 115 -18.94 -7.62 4.14
C ASN A 115 -17.66 -7.07 4.80
N TYR A 116 -17.64 -5.77 5.09
CA TYR A 116 -16.50 -5.08 5.67
C TYR A 116 -16.83 -4.52 7.06
N LYS A 117 -15.78 -4.28 7.84
CA LYS A 117 -15.84 -3.55 9.11
C LYS A 117 -14.83 -2.42 9.09
N VAL A 118 -15.27 -1.21 9.44
CA VAL A 118 -14.34 -0.13 9.78
C VAL A 118 -13.83 -0.37 11.19
N LEU A 119 -12.52 -0.58 11.33
CA LEU A 119 -11.88 -0.83 12.62
C LEU A 119 -11.60 0.48 13.37
N LYS A 120 -11.12 1.50 12.65
CA LYS A 120 -10.87 2.86 13.13
C LYS A 120 -10.55 3.78 11.95
N ASN A 121 -10.72 5.09 12.14
CA ASN A 121 -10.19 6.09 11.23
C ASN A 121 -8.81 6.56 11.75
N ILE A 122 -7.80 6.50 10.89
CA ILE A 122 -6.43 6.90 11.20
C ILE A 122 -6.17 8.25 10.54
N LYS A 123 -5.70 9.22 11.32
CA LYS A 123 -5.23 10.49 10.75
C LYS A 123 -3.96 10.21 9.94
N VAL A 124 -4.05 10.44 8.64
CA VAL A 124 -2.97 10.27 7.67
C VAL A 124 -2.71 11.58 6.94
N ASN A 125 -1.45 11.85 6.63
CA ASN A 125 -1.03 12.99 5.85
C ASN A 125 -1.08 12.65 4.35
N PHE A 126 -2.17 13.08 3.68
CA PHE A 126 -2.38 12.81 2.25
C PHE A 126 -1.23 13.32 1.35
N LYS A 127 -0.47 14.34 1.77
CA LYS A 127 0.70 14.85 1.03
C LYS A 127 1.87 13.87 0.98
N LYS A 128 1.90 12.88 1.89
CA LYS A 128 2.91 11.82 1.95
C LYS A 128 2.50 10.57 1.17
N ILE A 129 1.31 10.55 0.57
CA ILE A 129 0.80 9.39 -0.15
C ILE A 129 1.09 9.53 -1.64
N GLY A 130 2.03 8.72 -2.12
CA GLY A 130 2.29 8.52 -3.54
C GLY A 130 1.63 7.24 -4.07
N ARG A 131 1.18 7.25 -5.32
CA ARG A 131 0.64 6.12 -6.07
C ARG A 131 1.76 5.32 -6.72
N GLY A 132 1.86 4.06 -6.32
CA GLY A 132 2.75 3.05 -6.90
C GLY A 132 2.01 2.26 -7.95
N MET A 133 1.76 0.98 -7.68
CA MET A 133 0.86 0.19 -8.51
C MET A 133 -0.59 0.50 -8.18
N ASP A 134 -1.40 0.58 -9.22
CA ASP A 134 -2.85 0.61 -9.13
C ASP A 134 -3.46 -0.61 -9.83
N SER A 135 -4.54 -1.14 -9.27
CA SER A 135 -5.26 -2.27 -9.85
C SER A 135 -6.76 -2.06 -9.65
N PRO A 136 -7.53 -1.77 -10.72
CA PRO A 136 -8.97 -1.66 -10.61
C PRO A 136 -9.57 -3.05 -10.36
N THR A 137 -10.37 -3.16 -9.30
CA THR A 137 -11.01 -4.40 -8.87
C THR A 137 -12.52 -4.26 -8.93
N LYS A 138 -13.18 -5.24 -9.55
CA LYS A 138 -14.62 -5.19 -9.81
C LYS A 138 -15.43 -5.90 -8.72
N ASN A 139 -14.77 -6.68 -7.87
CA ASN A 139 -15.40 -7.47 -6.81
C ASN A 139 -14.40 -7.81 -5.70
N LEU A 140 -14.89 -8.34 -4.58
CA LEU A 140 -14.07 -8.73 -3.44
C LEU A 140 -13.10 -9.90 -3.74
N GLN A 141 -13.40 -10.78 -4.69
CA GLN A 141 -12.47 -11.87 -5.05
C GLN A 141 -11.22 -11.34 -5.74
N ASP A 142 -11.36 -10.29 -6.56
CA ASP A 142 -10.21 -9.58 -7.14
C ASP A 142 -9.34 -8.95 -6.04
N ILE A 143 -9.96 -8.35 -5.00
CA ILE A 143 -9.25 -7.82 -3.83
C ILE A 143 -8.44 -8.92 -3.12
N LEU A 144 -9.05 -10.10 -2.90
CA LEU A 144 -8.35 -11.22 -2.28
C LEU A 144 -7.18 -11.72 -3.13
N ARG A 145 -7.36 -11.77 -4.46
CA ARG A 145 -6.29 -12.12 -5.40
C ARG A 145 -5.15 -11.11 -5.33
N ASP A 146 -5.44 -9.82 -5.41
CA ASP A 146 -4.43 -8.77 -5.38
C ASP A 146 -3.66 -8.75 -4.05
N TYR A 147 -4.36 -8.95 -2.93
CA TYR A 147 -3.74 -9.09 -1.61
C TYR A 147 -2.76 -10.27 -1.57
N ARG A 148 -3.19 -11.47 -2.01
CA ARG A 148 -2.34 -12.67 -2.03
C ARG A 148 -1.14 -12.49 -2.96
N ASN A 149 -1.35 -11.95 -4.15
CA ASN A 149 -0.27 -11.66 -5.10
C ASN A 149 0.72 -10.66 -4.49
N GLY A 150 0.23 -9.61 -3.83
CA GLY A 150 1.06 -8.60 -3.18
C GLY A 150 1.90 -9.17 -2.03
N LEU A 151 1.39 -10.16 -1.29
CA LEU A 151 2.18 -10.93 -0.31
C LEU A 151 3.27 -11.77 -0.99
N GLU A 152 2.91 -12.54 -2.02
CA GLU A 152 3.86 -13.42 -2.72
C GLU A 152 5.00 -12.65 -3.39
N VAL A 153 4.71 -11.51 -4.02
CA VAL A 153 5.73 -10.66 -4.64
C VAL A 153 6.71 -10.13 -3.59
N ARG A 154 6.23 -9.70 -2.41
CA ARG A 154 7.07 -9.16 -1.33
C ARG A 154 7.88 -10.22 -0.57
N LYS A 155 7.61 -11.51 -0.78
CA LYS A 155 8.49 -12.60 -0.31
C LYS A 155 9.72 -12.79 -1.19
N LYS A 156 9.69 -12.28 -2.43
CA LYS A 156 10.83 -12.38 -3.35
C LYS A 156 11.97 -11.49 -2.87
N LYS A 157 13.20 -11.83 -3.30
CA LYS A 157 14.37 -11.00 -3.04
C LYS A 157 14.18 -9.64 -3.72
N GLN A 158 14.13 -8.58 -2.93
CA GLN A 158 14.03 -7.21 -3.45
C GLN A 158 15.30 -6.81 -4.19
N THR A 159 15.14 -6.17 -5.34
CA THR A 159 16.19 -5.44 -6.03
C THR A 159 16.38 -4.09 -5.33
N PRO A 160 17.61 -3.69 -4.95
CA PRO A 160 17.86 -2.35 -4.43
C PRO A 160 17.45 -1.30 -5.47
N CYS A 161 16.68 -0.31 -5.04
CA CYS A 161 16.10 0.68 -5.95
C CYS A 161 17.17 1.50 -6.70
N GLU A 162 18.30 1.82 -6.05
CA GLU A 162 19.38 2.62 -6.63
C GLU A 162 20.22 1.83 -7.66
N ASP A 163 20.29 0.50 -7.53
CA ASP A 163 21.33 -0.28 -8.21
C ASP A 163 21.04 -0.52 -9.69
N LYS A 164 19.79 -0.40 -10.18
CA LYS A 164 19.45 -0.86 -11.55
C LYS A 164 18.30 -0.12 -12.25
N LEU A 165 18.60 1.07 -12.77
CA LEU A 165 17.80 1.74 -13.81
C LEU A 165 17.64 0.92 -15.11
N GLY A 166 18.50 -0.09 -15.33
CA GLY A 166 18.52 -0.92 -16.54
C GLY A 166 18.01 -2.36 -16.35
N GLU A 167 17.48 -2.75 -15.19
CA GLU A 167 16.85 -4.06 -15.05
C GLU A 167 15.48 -4.07 -15.74
N LEU A 168 15.21 -5.12 -16.53
CA LEU A 168 13.94 -5.25 -17.24
C LEU A 168 12.74 -5.48 -16.31
N ASN A 169 12.96 -6.05 -15.11
CA ASN A 169 11.91 -6.37 -14.13
C ASN A 169 12.43 -6.24 -12.68
N PRO A 170 12.77 -5.03 -12.21
CA PRO A 170 13.22 -4.85 -10.83
C PRO A 170 12.05 -5.13 -9.86
N VAL A 171 12.29 -5.96 -8.85
CA VAL A 171 11.31 -6.24 -7.79
C VAL A 171 11.61 -5.33 -6.62
N ASN A 172 10.99 -4.14 -6.60
CA ASN A 172 11.20 -3.11 -5.58
C ASN A 172 9.98 -2.95 -4.64
N GLU A 173 9.08 -3.91 -4.65
CA GLU A 173 7.91 -3.97 -3.77
C GLU A 173 8.36 -4.25 -2.33
N CYS A 174 7.97 -3.36 -1.42
CA CYS A 174 8.28 -3.50 -0.01
C CYS A 174 7.13 -3.12 0.91
N TYR A 175 7.45 -3.09 2.20
CA TYR A 175 6.54 -2.74 3.27
C TYR A 175 7.00 -1.43 3.89
N PHE A 176 6.07 -0.50 4.09
CA PHE A 176 6.32 0.71 4.85
C PHE A 176 5.62 0.64 6.21
N PRO A 177 6.25 1.09 7.30
CA PRO A 177 5.53 1.21 8.57
C PRO A 177 4.40 2.25 8.40
N LEU A 178 3.20 1.93 8.87
CA LEU A 178 2.05 2.83 8.76
C LEU A 178 2.30 4.21 9.40
N SER A 179 3.13 4.27 10.44
CA SER A 179 3.55 5.51 11.11
C SER A 179 4.29 6.49 10.20
N LYS A 180 4.81 6.04 9.05
CA LYS A 180 5.45 6.92 8.06
C LYS A 180 4.47 7.93 7.45
N PHE A 181 3.17 7.61 7.46
CA PHE A 181 2.13 8.39 6.79
C PHE A 181 1.16 9.10 7.75
N GLN A 182 1.43 9.05 9.06
CA GLN A 182 0.65 9.77 10.09
C GLN A 182 1.22 11.17 10.29
#